data_AF-A0A285QZG1-F1
#
_entry.id   AF-A0A285QZG1-F1
#
_cell.length_a   1.000
_cell.length_b   1.000
_cell.length_c   1.000
_cell.angle_alpha   90.00
_cell.angle_beta   90.00
_cell.angle_gamma   90.00
#
_symmetry.space_group_name_H-M   'P 1'
#
loop_
_entity.id
_entity.type
_entity.pdbx_description
1 polymer ?
#
loop_
_entity_poly.entity_id
_entity_poly.type
_entity_poly.pdbx_seq_one_letter_code
_entity_poly.pdbx_strand_id
1 'polypeptide(L)'
;MRHLSLIAALPLFALTACGGASGPETAGSIAPPSGGTSSGNGNGGAGGGISTPTPSPSPAPTPAPTPAPTPAPSPTPTPTPGSGGTGTGVGGGTATTPPAPTPAHFLQVSATKSWDAIGAFHSLQTFSTSNGVVYQGNASTVRSPSGTITYNPRDGIFVMSVADNAAGVSAANTRYQDPAHRTDFDNFRTPEWGVPNFAGFNYLEAGSTETIVNPQTGTSTTTTDSSTFFYQRPGQDTTYYVSLAGFVRNIVDAQGFGTFGRGVMVFGDQTSRGQIPASGTGTYTGGFLASMVGNTTSDAATTNPNYFQWIAGSSRVDLDFSRQTMNLFVTGTIGAANMNGYQVPDSKLTYPTNSTFEAKGSGTIDLLRSGGFTGSFAGEGNYVRFLTASGVKTINVSGITQGSSAAGASSIDGTFFGPDAVNVGGNLRIVGGTPDQRVDIHGAFTGAKR
;
A
#
# COMPACT_ATOMS: atom_id res chain seq x y z
N MET A 1 29.59 66.86 -16.43
CA MET A 1 28.44 66.05 -16.89
C MET A 1 28.96 64.87 -17.70
N ARG A 2 28.93 63.66 -17.13
CA ARG A 2 28.80 62.36 -17.81
C ARG A 2 28.87 61.26 -16.74
N HIS A 3 27.93 60.32 -16.86
CA HIS A 3 27.54 59.25 -15.96
C HIS A 3 28.55 58.09 -15.86
N LEU A 4 28.21 57.12 -14.97
CA LEU A 4 28.68 55.74 -14.75
C LEU A 4 29.73 55.56 -13.64
N SER A 5 29.65 54.58 -12.74
CA SER A 5 28.60 53.64 -12.34
C SER A 5 29.04 53.00 -11.03
N LEU A 6 28.09 52.79 -10.12
CA LEU A 6 28.28 52.20 -8.79
C LEU A 6 28.45 50.67 -8.92
N ILE A 7 29.58 50.13 -8.46
CA ILE A 7 29.80 48.68 -8.34
C ILE A 7 29.16 48.22 -7.02
N ALA A 8 28.01 47.57 -7.12
CA ALA A 8 27.40 46.82 -6.02
C ALA A 8 27.99 45.40 -5.99
N ALA A 9 28.73 45.09 -4.92
CA ALA A 9 29.20 43.74 -4.63
C ALA A 9 28.05 42.94 -3.99
N LEU A 10 27.55 41.92 -4.70
CA LEU A 10 26.72 40.86 -4.14
C LEU A 10 27.61 39.69 -3.68
N PRO A 11 27.39 39.11 -2.48
CA PRO A 11 28.05 37.87 -2.09
C PRO A 11 27.37 36.68 -2.78
N LEU A 12 28.18 35.87 -3.47
CA LEU A 12 27.81 34.61 -4.08
C LEU A 12 27.55 33.57 -2.95
N PHE A 13 26.28 33.32 -2.64
CA PHE A 13 25.89 32.15 -1.84
C PHE A 13 26.06 30.89 -2.69
N ALA A 14 27.04 30.06 -2.35
CA ALA A 14 27.18 28.72 -2.90
C ALA A 14 26.06 27.83 -2.35
N LEU A 15 25.09 27.53 -3.22
CA LEU A 15 24.06 26.52 -2.99
C LEU A 15 24.73 25.15 -3.13
N THR A 16 24.97 24.44 -2.03
CA THR A 16 25.32 23.02 -2.10
C THR A 16 24.09 22.24 -2.55
N ALA A 17 24.05 21.94 -3.85
CA ALA A 17 23.11 20.99 -4.43
C ALA A 17 23.51 19.57 -3.97
N CYS A 18 22.76 18.99 -3.03
CA CYS A 18 22.74 17.54 -2.83
C CYS A 18 21.84 16.94 -3.92
N GLY A 19 22.37 16.87 -5.14
CA GLY A 19 21.75 16.19 -6.28
C GLY A 19 22.27 14.76 -6.35
N GLY A 20 21.60 13.85 -5.65
CA GLY A 20 21.78 12.40 -5.84
C GLY A 20 20.74 11.89 -6.83
N ALA A 21 21.02 11.98 -8.12
CA ALA A 21 20.21 11.32 -9.15
C ALA A 21 20.44 9.80 -9.04
N SER A 22 19.46 9.08 -8.50
CA SER A 22 19.40 7.61 -8.55
C SER A 22 18.88 7.20 -9.93
N GLY A 23 19.75 6.57 -10.73
CA GLY A 23 19.37 5.95 -11.99
C GLY A 23 18.45 4.73 -11.78
N PRO A 24 17.75 4.27 -12.84
CA PRO A 24 16.96 3.04 -12.78
C PRO A 24 17.90 1.83 -12.61
N GLU A 25 17.78 1.13 -11.49
CA GLU A 25 18.51 -0.13 -11.25
C GLU A 25 17.89 -1.25 -12.09
N THR A 26 18.73 -1.89 -12.91
CA THR A 26 18.36 -3.07 -13.71
C THR A 26 18.42 -4.29 -12.79
N ALA A 27 17.31 -4.99 -12.60
CA ALA A 27 17.35 -6.33 -12.04
C ALA A 27 17.99 -7.25 -13.10
N GLY A 28 19.31 -7.45 -13.03
CA GLY A 28 19.98 -8.55 -13.75
C GLY A 28 21.24 -8.23 -14.56
N SER A 29 22.20 -7.44 -14.07
CA SER A 29 23.55 -7.51 -14.66
C SER A 29 24.67 -7.02 -13.74
N ILE A 30 25.55 -7.92 -13.29
CA ILE A 30 26.93 -7.57 -12.90
C ILE A 30 27.93 -8.64 -13.40
N ALA A 31 29.17 -8.18 -13.62
CA ALA A 31 30.19 -8.62 -14.57
C ALA A 31 30.71 -10.09 -14.49
N PRO A 32 31.26 -10.63 -15.60
CA PRO A 32 31.76 -12.01 -15.65
C PRO A 32 33.20 -12.14 -15.13
N PRO A 33 33.55 -13.25 -14.46
CA PRO A 33 34.91 -13.76 -14.46
C PRO A 33 35.06 -14.94 -15.43
N SER A 34 35.80 -14.67 -16.51
CA SER A 34 36.77 -15.52 -17.22
C SER A 34 36.76 -17.06 -17.03
N GLY A 35 36.56 -17.76 -18.17
CA GLY A 35 37.46 -18.81 -18.69
C GLY A 35 37.29 -20.26 -18.20
N GLY A 36 36.94 -21.18 -19.11
CA GLY A 36 37.10 -22.63 -18.89
C GLY A 36 36.31 -23.59 -19.80
N THR A 37 36.75 -23.72 -21.06
CA THR A 37 36.79 -24.95 -21.91
C THR A 37 35.73 -26.08 -21.81
N SER A 38 34.94 -26.18 -22.89
CA SER A 38 34.71 -27.34 -23.80
C SER A 38 34.12 -28.70 -23.35
N SER A 39 33.34 -29.26 -24.31
CA SER A 39 32.93 -30.67 -24.56
C SER A 39 31.52 -31.02 -24.08
N GLY A 40 30.58 -31.60 -24.83
CA GLY A 40 30.59 -32.23 -26.17
C GLY A 40 29.62 -33.43 -26.16
N ASN A 41 28.70 -33.49 -27.15
CA ASN A 41 27.83 -34.63 -27.57
C ASN A 41 26.72 -35.11 -26.59
N GLY A 42 25.56 -35.63 -26.98
CA GLY A 42 24.94 -35.94 -28.28
C GLY A 42 23.79 -36.97 -28.07
N ASN A 43 22.74 -36.85 -28.90
CA ASN A 43 21.77 -37.87 -29.36
C ASN A 43 20.75 -38.56 -28.43
N GLY A 44 19.52 -38.70 -28.97
CA GLY A 44 18.76 -39.97 -28.92
C GLY A 44 17.31 -39.86 -28.45
N GLY A 45 16.34 -39.92 -29.37
CA GLY A 45 14.90 -39.92 -29.08
C GLY A 45 14.24 -41.30 -28.95
N ALA A 46 12.99 -41.29 -28.46
CA ALA A 46 11.86 -42.20 -28.74
C ALA A 46 10.68 -41.71 -27.87
N GLY A 47 9.51 -41.35 -28.38
CA GLY A 47 8.52 -42.27 -28.95
C GLY A 47 7.40 -42.54 -27.92
N GLY A 48 6.53 -41.55 -27.66
CA GLY A 48 5.43 -41.65 -26.68
C GLY A 48 4.06 -41.53 -27.34
N GLY A 49 3.28 -42.62 -27.32
CA GLY A 49 1.92 -42.68 -27.84
C GLY A 49 0.94 -41.82 -27.05
N ILE A 50 0.08 -41.09 -27.76
CA ILE A 50 -0.92 -40.18 -27.21
C ILE A 50 -2.24 -40.94 -27.10
N SER A 51 -2.66 -41.30 -25.89
CA SER A 51 -4.02 -41.77 -25.60
C SER A 51 -4.89 -40.57 -25.21
N THR A 52 -5.95 -40.35 -25.97
CA THR A 52 -6.94 -39.28 -25.76
C THR A 52 -7.84 -39.62 -24.56
N PRO A 53 -7.93 -38.79 -23.51
CA PRO A 53 -8.83 -39.04 -22.39
C PRO A 53 -10.29 -38.71 -22.76
N THR A 54 -11.20 -39.61 -22.38
CA THR A 54 -12.65 -39.47 -22.50
C THR A 54 -13.16 -38.35 -21.58
N PRO A 55 -14.04 -37.44 -22.04
CA PRO A 55 -14.55 -36.36 -21.19
C PRO A 55 -15.47 -36.88 -20.07
N SER A 56 -15.28 -36.35 -18.87
CA SER A 56 -16.06 -36.63 -17.66
C SER A 56 -17.44 -35.95 -17.72
N PRO A 57 -18.53 -36.58 -17.25
CA PRO A 57 -19.88 -36.01 -17.35
C PRO A 57 -20.07 -34.75 -16.49
N SER A 58 -20.82 -33.80 -17.04
CA SER A 58 -21.14 -32.49 -16.44
C SER A 58 -21.99 -32.64 -15.16
N PRO A 59 -21.66 -31.92 -14.06
CA PRO A 59 -22.48 -31.89 -12.86
C PRO A 59 -23.87 -31.27 -13.12
N ALA A 60 -24.89 -31.78 -12.43
CA ALA A 60 -26.25 -31.25 -12.46
C ALA A 60 -26.34 -29.88 -11.75
N PRO A 61 -27.21 -28.95 -12.23
CA PRO A 61 -27.31 -27.60 -11.69
C PRO A 61 -27.82 -27.60 -10.25
N THR A 62 -27.15 -26.81 -9.40
CA THR A 62 -27.51 -26.57 -8.00
C THR A 62 -28.76 -25.69 -7.91
N PRO A 63 -29.77 -26.02 -7.07
CA PRO A 63 -30.96 -25.19 -6.89
C PRO A 63 -30.65 -23.78 -6.39
N ALA A 64 -31.43 -22.79 -6.86
CA ALA A 64 -31.30 -21.40 -6.48
C ALA A 64 -31.62 -21.17 -4.99
N PRO A 65 -30.88 -20.30 -4.28
CA PRO A 65 -31.12 -20.02 -2.87
C PRO A 65 -32.44 -19.25 -2.65
N THR A 66 -33.18 -19.66 -1.61
CA THR A 66 -34.39 -18.99 -1.14
C THR A 66 -34.04 -17.60 -0.55
N PRO A 67 -34.75 -16.51 -0.93
CA PRO A 67 -34.50 -15.17 -0.39
C PRO A 67 -34.65 -15.11 1.13
N ALA A 68 -33.74 -14.38 1.77
CA ALA A 68 -33.79 -14.11 3.21
C ALA A 68 -34.94 -13.15 3.56
N PRO A 69 -35.59 -13.30 4.73
CA PRO A 69 -36.71 -12.46 5.13
C PRO A 69 -36.28 -11.00 5.37
N THR A 70 -37.10 -10.07 4.90
CA THR A 70 -36.93 -8.63 5.09
C THR A 70 -36.99 -8.26 6.58
N PRO A 71 -36.00 -7.54 7.14
CA PRO A 71 -36.03 -7.05 8.52
C PRO A 71 -37.22 -6.12 8.77
N ALA A 72 -37.86 -6.28 9.93
CA ALA A 72 -38.94 -5.41 10.38
C ALA A 72 -38.44 -3.98 10.62
N PRO A 73 -39.24 -2.94 10.32
CA PRO A 73 -38.84 -1.55 10.52
C PRO A 73 -38.60 -1.26 12.01
N SER A 74 -37.50 -0.54 12.27
CA SER A 74 -37.11 -0.06 13.60
C SER A 74 -38.16 0.91 14.15
N PRO A 75 -38.52 0.86 15.45
CA PRO A 75 -39.52 1.75 16.04
C PRO A 75 -39.05 3.20 16.05
N THR A 76 -39.96 4.11 15.69
CA THR A 76 -39.77 5.56 15.74
C THR A 76 -39.53 6.01 17.20
N PRO A 77 -38.49 6.82 17.48
CA PRO A 77 -38.22 7.28 18.83
C PRO A 77 -39.35 8.15 19.38
N THR A 78 -39.78 7.84 20.60
CA THR A 78 -40.79 8.57 21.37
C THR A 78 -40.27 9.98 21.72
N PRO A 79 -41.01 11.07 21.44
CA PRO A 79 -40.59 12.41 21.83
C PRO A 79 -40.60 12.58 23.35
N THR A 80 -39.54 13.19 23.88
CA THR A 80 -39.39 13.51 25.30
C THR A 80 -40.39 14.60 25.72
N PRO A 81 -41.09 14.47 26.86
CA PRO A 81 -42.05 15.49 27.32
C PRO A 81 -41.39 16.85 27.58
N GLY A 82 -41.88 17.89 26.89
CA GLY A 82 -41.50 19.27 27.15
C GLY A 82 -42.04 19.73 28.52
N SER A 83 -41.14 20.13 29.41
CA SER A 83 -41.50 20.80 30.66
C SER A 83 -41.95 22.22 30.33
N GLY A 84 -43.20 22.54 30.69
CA GLY A 84 -43.74 23.89 30.59
C GLY A 84 -43.12 24.81 31.63
N GLY A 85 -42.67 25.98 31.18
CA GLY A 85 -42.26 27.10 32.02
C GLY A 85 -42.59 28.41 31.32
N THR A 86 -43.69 29.03 31.74
CA THR A 86 -44.12 30.39 31.37
C THR A 86 -43.18 31.44 31.94
N GLY A 87 -42.78 32.43 31.12
CA GLY A 87 -42.02 33.58 31.58
C GLY A 87 -41.62 34.52 30.46
N THR A 88 -42.36 35.62 30.33
CA THR A 88 -42.09 36.80 29.49
C THR A 88 -40.76 37.49 29.85
N GLY A 89 -39.92 37.78 28.85
CA GLY A 89 -38.77 38.68 29.00
C GLY A 89 -37.90 38.77 27.75
N VAL A 90 -37.85 39.96 27.14
CA VAL A 90 -36.97 40.31 26.01
C VAL A 90 -35.52 40.39 26.51
N GLY A 91 -34.60 39.66 25.86
CA GLY A 91 -33.16 39.78 26.09
C GLY A 91 -32.37 39.07 24.99
N GLY A 92 -31.56 39.81 24.25
CA GLY A 92 -30.73 39.28 23.17
C GLY A 92 -29.69 38.29 23.69
N GLY A 93 -29.83 37.02 23.31
CA GLY A 93 -28.85 35.96 23.52
C GLY A 93 -28.44 35.39 22.17
N THR A 94 -27.16 35.45 21.87
CA THR A 94 -26.53 34.74 20.75
C THR A 94 -27.01 33.29 20.74
N ALA A 95 -27.63 32.86 19.64
CA ALA A 95 -27.98 31.47 19.42
C ALA A 95 -26.69 30.63 19.49
N THR A 96 -26.42 30.05 20.65
CA THR A 96 -25.43 29.00 20.79
C THR A 96 -26.00 27.80 20.05
N THR A 97 -25.55 27.63 18.82
CA THR A 97 -25.76 26.41 18.04
C THR A 97 -25.51 25.22 18.97
N PRO A 98 -26.42 24.22 19.03
CA PRO A 98 -26.17 23.00 19.78
C PRO A 98 -24.77 22.47 19.44
N PRO A 99 -23.97 22.03 20.44
CA PRO A 99 -22.65 21.50 20.16
C PRO A 99 -22.79 20.42 19.10
N ALA A 100 -22.04 20.57 18.00
CA ALA A 100 -22.05 19.60 16.93
C ALA A 100 -21.79 18.20 17.53
N PRO A 101 -22.55 17.17 17.14
CA PRO A 101 -22.32 15.82 17.66
C PRO A 101 -20.88 15.44 17.38
N THR A 102 -20.19 14.88 18.38
CA THR A 102 -18.82 14.38 18.23
C THR A 102 -18.78 13.40 17.05
N PRO A 103 -17.93 13.64 16.02
CA PRO A 103 -17.83 12.74 14.88
C PRO A 103 -17.54 11.31 15.33
N ALA A 104 -18.27 10.33 14.78
CA ALA A 104 -18.08 8.92 15.09
C ALA A 104 -16.75 8.38 14.54
N HIS A 105 -16.20 9.02 13.50
CA HIS A 105 -14.90 8.70 12.89
C HIS A 105 -14.36 9.86 12.06
N PHE A 106 -13.08 9.80 11.67
CA PHE A 106 -12.38 10.91 11.00
C PHE A 106 -12.96 11.31 9.62
N LEU A 107 -13.59 10.39 8.89
CA LEU A 107 -14.28 10.71 7.63
C LEU A 107 -15.63 11.44 7.81
N GLN A 108 -16.17 11.53 9.03
CA GLN A 108 -17.41 12.27 9.31
C GLN A 108 -17.10 13.76 9.44
N VAL A 109 -16.88 14.42 8.30
CA VAL A 109 -16.53 15.83 8.19
C VAL A 109 -17.65 16.62 7.51
N SER A 110 -17.78 17.92 7.86
CA SER A 110 -18.76 18.84 7.27
C SER A 110 -18.23 19.60 6.05
N ALA A 111 -16.93 19.57 5.83
CA ALA A 111 -16.24 20.23 4.72
C ALA A 111 -15.16 19.31 4.15
N THR A 112 -14.64 19.66 2.98
CA THR A 112 -13.53 18.93 2.38
C THR A 112 -12.33 18.93 3.33
N LYS A 113 -11.76 17.74 3.57
CA LYS A 113 -10.60 17.55 4.45
C LYS A 113 -9.52 16.75 3.73
N SER A 114 -8.27 17.09 4.00
CA SER A 114 -7.08 16.45 3.42
C SER A 114 -6.20 15.91 4.53
N TRP A 115 -5.60 14.74 4.30
CA TRP A 115 -4.70 14.06 5.22
C TRP A 115 -3.44 13.62 4.51
N ASP A 116 -2.33 13.62 5.24
CA ASP A 116 -1.09 13.00 4.78
C ASP A 116 -1.28 11.50 4.57
N ALA A 117 -0.73 11.01 3.46
CA ALA A 117 -0.66 9.58 3.15
C ALA A 117 0.73 9.06 3.53
N ILE A 118 0.81 8.38 4.67
CA ILE A 118 2.04 7.71 5.12
C ILE A 118 2.00 6.29 4.56
N GLY A 119 2.84 6.00 3.57
CA GLY A 119 2.74 4.75 2.82
C GLY A 119 4.04 4.22 2.23
N ALA A 120 3.94 3.01 1.71
CA ALA A 120 4.99 2.27 1.04
C ALA A 120 4.49 1.84 -0.35
N PHE A 121 5.30 2.11 -1.37
CA PHE A 121 4.91 2.05 -2.77
C PHE A 121 5.97 1.31 -3.58
N HIS A 122 5.52 0.61 -4.63
CA HIS A 122 6.42 0.04 -5.62
C HIS A 122 5.81 0.07 -7.02
N SER A 123 6.69 -0.06 -8.02
CA SER A 123 6.31 -0.21 -9.40
C SER A 123 7.14 -1.28 -10.10
N LEU A 124 6.52 -1.93 -11.07
CA LEU A 124 7.15 -2.84 -12.01
C LEU A 124 6.87 -2.32 -13.43
N GLN A 125 7.92 -2.02 -14.18
CA GLN A 125 7.82 -1.61 -15.57
C GLN A 125 8.31 -2.71 -16.49
N THR A 126 7.53 -3.04 -17.51
CA THR A 126 7.86 -4.02 -18.54
C THR A 126 7.97 -3.34 -19.91
N PHE A 127 8.90 -3.80 -20.74
CA PHE A 127 9.20 -3.20 -22.04
C PHE A 127 9.01 -4.20 -23.18
N SER A 128 8.27 -3.80 -24.22
CA SER A 128 8.00 -4.63 -25.40
C SER A 128 9.24 -4.83 -26.30
N THR A 129 10.22 -3.92 -26.26
CA THR A 129 11.36 -3.90 -27.19
C THR A 129 12.63 -4.55 -26.65
N SER A 130 12.74 -4.80 -25.35
CA SER A 130 13.98 -5.26 -24.71
C SER A 130 13.84 -6.49 -23.81
N ASN A 131 12.63 -7.03 -23.62
CA ASN A 131 12.32 -8.00 -22.56
C ASN A 131 12.82 -7.57 -21.17
N GLY A 132 13.11 -6.27 -20.99
CA GLY A 132 13.61 -5.71 -19.75
C GLY A 132 12.48 -5.56 -18.73
N VAL A 133 12.86 -5.65 -17.46
CA VAL A 133 11.97 -5.36 -16.33
C VAL A 133 12.69 -4.43 -15.37
N VAL A 134 12.04 -3.33 -15.01
CA VAL A 134 12.55 -2.38 -14.01
C VAL A 134 11.63 -2.44 -12.80
N TYR A 135 12.23 -2.59 -11.63
CA TYR A 135 11.52 -2.61 -10.36
C TYR A 135 12.03 -1.50 -9.46
N GLN A 136 11.10 -0.76 -8.87
CA GLN A 136 11.38 0.33 -7.94
C GLN A 136 10.45 0.24 -6.75
N GLY A 137 10.92 0.70 -5.59
CA GLY A 137 10.10 0.71 -4.40
C GLY A 137 10.66 1.65 -3.35
N ASN A 138 9.78 2.18 -2.51
CA ASN A 138 10.11 3.13 -1.46
C ASN A 138 9.08 3.09 -0.32
N ALA A 139 9.48 3.57 0.85
CA ALA A 139 8.57 3.88 1.95
C ALA A 139 8.80 5.31 2.42
N SER A 140 7.71 6.03 2.66
CA SER A 140 7.76 7.39 3.21
C SER A 140 8.07 7.38 4.70
N THR A 141 8.43 8.54 5.22
CA THR A 141 8.48 8.79 6.66
C THR A 141 7.31 9.66 7.07
N VAL A 142 7.01 9.71 8.36
CA VAL A 142 5.96 10.61 8.90
C VAL A 142 6.22 12.07 8.53
N ARG A 143 7.47 12.51 8.44
CA ARG A 143 7.85 13.89 8.08
C ARG A 143 7.97 14.13 6.58
N SER A 144 7.88 13.10 5.77
CA SER A 144 7.93 13.20 4.31
C SER A 144 6.96 12.17 3.73
N PRO A 145 5.64 12.38 3.94
CA PRO A 145 4.61 11.47 3.44
C PRO A 145 4.65 11.41 1.92
N SER A 146 4.25 10.26 1.35
CA SER A 146 4.29 10.04 -0.10
C SER A 146 3.21 10.81 -0.87
N GLY A 147 2.27 11.44 -0.16
CA GLY A 147 1.16 12.14 -0.78
C GLY A 147 0.07 12.56 0.19
N THR A 148 -1.11 12.81 -0.37
CA THR A 148 -2.31 13.20 0.39
C THR A 148 -3.54 12.44 -0.09
N ILE A 149 -4.45 12.16 0.84
CA ILE A 149 -5.82 11.73 0.55
C ILE A 149 -6.76 12.87 0.93
N THR A 150 -7.61 13.29 0.01
CA THR A 150 -8.62 14.33 0.24
C THR A 150 -10.02 13.74 0.08
N TYR A 151 -10.92 14.06 1.01
CA TYR A 151 -12.31 13.64 0.97
C TYR A 151 -13.24 14.85 0.96
N ASN A 152 -14.18 14.87 0.01
CA ASN A 152 -15.27 15.83 -0.03
C ASN A 152 -16.59 15.15 0.41
N PRO A 153 -17.14 15.51 1.59
CA PRO A 153 -18.33 14.86 2.14
C PRO A 153 -19.62 15.19 1.39
N ARG A 154 -19.67 16.28 0.60
CA ARG A 154 -20.86 16.67 -0.17
C ARG A 154 -21.17 15.66 -1.28
N ASP A 155 -20.11 15.19 -1.93
CA ASP A 155 -20.20 14.40 -3.16
C ASP A 155 -19.65 12.97 -2.98
N GLY A 156 -19.13 12.63 -1.78
CA GLY A 156 -18.51 11.33 -1.51
C GLY A 156 -17.18 11.09 -2.25
N ILE A 157 -16.54 12.17 -2.73
CA ILE A 157 -15.39 12.08 -3.64
C ILE A 157 -14.10 11.95 -2.85
N PHE A 158 -13.28 10.98 -3.26
CA PHE A 158 -11.89 10.90 -2.84
C PHE A 158 -10.98 11.45 -3.93
N VAL A 159 -9.95 12.18 -3.53
CA VAL A 159 -8.85 12.59 -4.40
C VAL A 159 -7.55 12.11 -3.79
N MET A 160 -6.87 11.21 -4.50
CA MET A 160 -5.54 10.74 -4.14
C MET A 160 -4.50 11.55 -4.91
N SER A 161 -3.49 12.03 -4.21
CA SER A 161 -2.32 12.66 -4.83
C SER A 161 -1.07 12.04 -4.25
N VAL A 162 -0.48 11.07 -4.95
CA VAL A 162 0.76 10.38 -4.55
C VAL A 162 1.85 10.70 -5.56
N ALA A 163 3.04 11.05 -5.07
CA ALA A 163 4.22 11.32 -5.89
C ALA A 163 5.46 10.77 -5.18
N ASP A 164 5.76 9.49 -5.40
CA ASP A 164 6.92 8.81 -4.86
C ASP A 164 7.88 8.47 -6.00
N ASN A 165 8.78 9.42 -6.31
CA ASN A 165 9.76 9.27 -7.38
C ASN A 165 10.72 8.09 -7.16
N ALA A 166 11.02 7.75 -5.90
CA ALA A 166 11.91 6.64 -5.57
C ALA A 166 11.23 5.27 -5.76
N ALA A 167 9.90 5.23 -5.70
CA ALA A 167 9.10 4.05 -6.05
C ALA A 167 8.72 3.99 -7.54
N GLY A 168 9.02 5.03 -8.34
CA GLY A 168 8.52 5.14 -9.71
C GLY A 168 6.99 5.27 -9.78
N VAL A 169 6.37 5.75 -8.69
CA VAL A 169 4.92 5.85 -8.56
C VAL A 169 4.52 7.31 -8.54
N SER A 170 3.69 7.70 -9.51
CA SER A 170 2.98 8.97 -9.50
C SER A 170 1.52 8.70 -9.76
N ALA A 171 0.63 9.36 -9.04
CA ALA A 171 -0.82 9.37 -9.22
C ALA A 171 -1.31 10.74 -8.73
N ALA A 172 -1.07 11.77 -9.54
CA ALA A 172 -1.39 13.14 -9.19
C ALA A 172 -2.89 13.41 -9.38
N ASN A 173 -3.54 13.89 -8.33
CA ASN A 173 -4.93 14.37 -8.36
C ASN A 173 -5.93 13.36 -8.95
N THR A 174 -5.71 12.06 -8.75
CA THR A 174 -6.65 11.03 -9.21
C THR A 174 -7.95 11.15 -8.44
N ARG A 175 -9.01 11.54 -9.14
CA ARG A 175 -10.35 11.70 -8.57
C ARG A 175 -11.12 10.40 -8.69
N TYR A 176 -11.62 9.93 -7.57
CA TYR A 176 -12.46 8.76 -7.47
C TYR A 176 -13.89 9.20 -7.16
N GLN A 177 -14.76 9.09 -8.16
CA GLN A 177 -16.19 9.40 -8.05
C GLN A 177 -16.97 8.09 -8.19
N ASP A 178 -17.04 7.32 -7.11
CA ASP A 178 -17.95 6.18 -7.06
C ASP A 178 -18.84 6.31 -5.81
N PRO A 179 -20.04 6.90 -5.98
CA PRO A 179 -21.00 7.03 -4.88
C PRO A 179 -21.40 5.69 -4.27
N ALA A 180 -21.24 4.58 -4.99
CA ALA A 180 -21.63 3.26 -4.53
C ALA A 180 -20.62 2.64 -3.54
N HIS A 181 -19.42 3.21 -3.39
CA HIS A 181 -18.34 2.68 -2.52
C HIS A 181 -18.27 1.16 -2.61
N ARG A 182 -17.93 0.63 -3.79
CA ARG A 182 -18.15 -0.78 -4.14
C ARG A 182 -17.68 -1.70 -3.03
N THR A 183 -18.55 -2.64 -2.67
CA THR A 183 -18.25 -3.72 -1.73
C THR A 183 -18.63 -5.10 -2.29
N ASP A 184 -19.29 -5.13 -3.44
CA ASP A 184 -19.91 -6.28 -4.09
C ASP A 184 -19.19 -6.62 -5.40
N PHE A 185 -18.04 -7.27 -5.27
CA PHE A 185 -17.39 -7.86 -6.44
C PHE A 185 -17.94 -9.26 -6.71
N ASP A 186 -18.31 -9.50 -7.97
CA ASP A 186 -18.80 -10.78 -8.49
C ASP A 186 -18.15 -11.09 -9.85
N ASN A 187 -18.61 -12.13 -10.55
CA ASN A 187 -18.06 -12.51 -11.86
C ASN A 187 -18.28 -11.47 -12.97
N PHE A 188 -19.13 -10.47 -12.75
CA PHE A 188 -19.47 -9.40 -13.70
C PHE A 188 -18.98 -8.02 -13.24
N ARG A 189 -18.69 -7.85 -11.94
CA ARG A 189 -18.14 -6.66 -11.31
C ARG A 189 -16.83 -7.03 -10.65
N THR A 190 -15.74 -6.93 -11.39
CA THR A 190 -14.40 -7.11 -10.82
C THR A 190 -13.71 -5.77 -10.70
N PRO A 191 -12.87 -5.56 -9.67
CA PRO A 191 -11.99 -4.42 -9.63
C PRO A 191 -10.93 -4.52 -10.75
N GLU A 192 -10.07 -3.52 -10.86
CA GLU A 192 -8.87 -3.63 -11.68
C GLU A 192 -8.12 -4.92 -11.32
N TRP A 193 -7.58 -5.61 -12.34
CA TRP A 193 -6.90 -6.87 -12.11
C TRP A 193 -5.72 -6.70 -11.13
N GLY A 194 -5.56 -7.69 -10.25
CA GLY A 194 -4.58 -7.63 -9.16
C GLY A 194 -5.05 -6.85 -7.92
N VAL A 195 -6.30 -6.38 -7.86
CA VAL A 195 -6.94 -5.88 -6.65
C VAL A 195 -7.69 -7.01 -5.93
N PRO A 196 -7.34 -7.33 -4.67
CA PRO A 196 -8.08 -8.32 -3.89
C PRO A 196 -9.37 -7.76 -3.31
N ASN A 197 -10.32 -8.64 -3.00
CA ASN A 197 -11.52 -8.31 -2.23
C ASN A 197 -11.30 -8.58 -0.72
N PHE A 198 -10.75 -7.61 -0.02
CA PHE A 198 -10.60 -7.61 1.44
C PHE A 198 -11.93 -7.31 2.17
N ALA A 199 -12.25 -8.15 3.15
CA ALA A 199 -13.35 -7.89 4.07
C ALA A 199 -13.12 -6.60 4.86
N GLY A 200 -14.16 -5.78 5.00
CA GLY A 200 -14.04 -4.51 5.74
C GLY A 200 -13.67 -3.29 4.89
N PHE A 201 -13.32 -3.48 3.61
CA PHE A 201 -12.85 -2.41 2.72
C PHE A 201 -13.93 -1.93 1.75
N ASN A 202 -13.81 -0.67 1.34
CA ASN A 202 -14.55 -0.06 0.24
C ASN A 202 -13.59 0.19 -0.93
N TYR A 203 -14.11 0.11 -2.16
CA TYR A 203 -13.32 0.25 -3.38
C TYR A 203 -13.87 1.35 -4.28
N LEU A 204 -12.96 2.11 -4.89
CA LEU A 204 -13.26 3.17 -5.83
C LEU A 204 -12.37 3.05 -7.06
N GLU A 205 -12.98 3.13 -8.24
CA GLU A 205 -12.29 2.97 -9.52
C GLU A 205 -12.16 4.32 -10.24
N ALA A 206 -11.05 4.50 -10.96
CA ALA A 206 -10.83 5.58 -11.91
C ALA A 206 -10.03 5.03 -13.09
N GLY A 207 -10.27 5.52 -14.30
CA GLY A 207 -9.45 5.10 -15.43
C GLY A 207 -9.78 5.84 -16.72
N SER A 208 -8.90 5.67 -17.70
CA SER A 208 -9.03 6.22 -19.03
C SER A 208 -8.36 5.31 -20.06
N THR A 209 -8.78 5.44 -21.32
CA THR A 209 -8.11 4.81 -22.46
C THR A 209 -7.82 5.89 -23.47
N GLU A 210 -6.55 6.01 -23.86
CA GLU A 210 -6.08 6.94 -24.87
C GLU A 210 -5.65 6.17 -26.13
N THR A 211 -5.88 6.73 -27.31
CA THR A 211 -5.41 6.16 -28.57
C THR A 211 -4.80 7.26 -29.43
N ILE A 212 -3.50 7.13 -29.70
CA ILE A 212 -2.72 8.08 -30.50
C ILE A 212 -2.45 7.44 -31.86
N VAL A 213 -2.86 8.12 -32.93
CA VAL A 213 -2.57 7.70 -34.30
C VAL A 213 -1.43 8.54 -34.84
N ASN A 214 -0.34 7.90 -35.26
CA ASN A 214 0.75 8.55 -35.96
C ASN A 214 0.27 8.91 -37.39
N PRO A 215 0.15 10.20 -37.75
CA PRO A 215 -0.41 10.58 -39.04
C PRO A 215 0.53 10.30 -40.22
N GLN A 216 1.82 10.07 -39.98
CA GLN A 216 2.81 9.74 -41.02
C GLN A 216 2.87 8.25 -41.33
N THR A 217 2.70 7.38 -40.33
CA THR A 217 2.77 5.91 -40.50
C THR A 217 1.41 5.22 -40.47
N GLY A 218 0.36 5.92 -40.06
CA GLY A 218 -0.97 5.35 -39.81
C GLY A 218 -1.01 4.40 -38.60
N THR A 219 0.08 4.28 -37.85
CA THR A 219 0.18 3.36 -36.71
C THR A 219 -0.57 3.92 -35.51
N SER A 220 -1.42 3.10 -34.89
CA SER A 220 -2.16 3.45 -33.69
C SER A 220 -1.51 2.85 -32.46
N THR A 221 -1.34 3.64 -31.41
CA THR A 221 -0.91 3.20 -30.08
C THR A 221 -2.04 3.46 -29.11
N THR A 222 -2.56 2.41 -28.47
CA THR A 222 -3.59 2.51 -27.43
C THR A 222 -2.97 2.24 -26.07
N THR A 223 -3.28 3.10 -25.11
CA THR A 223 -2.83 2.98 -23.73
C THR A 223 -4.04 3.06 -22.80
N THR A 224 -4.14 2.12 -21.87
CA THR A 224 -5.13 2.11 -20.80
C THR A 224 -4.45 2.45 -19.49
N ASP A 225 -5.00 3.40 -18.75
CA ASP A 225 -4.59 3.77 -17.39
C ASP A 225 -5.76 3.53 -16.46
N SER A 226 -5.69 2.45 -15.69
CA SER A 226 -6.70 2.04 -14.73
C SER A 226 -6.15 2.13 -13.32
N SER A 227 -6.97 2.60 -12.38
CA SER A 227 -6.60 2.67 -10.98
C SER A 227 -7.75 2.36 -10.05
N THR A 228 -7.48 1.55 -9.03
CA THR A 228 -8.38 1.30 -7.91
C THR A 228 -7.76 1.85 -6.64
N PHE A 229 -8.50 2.69 -5.92
CA PHE A 229 -8.20 3.07 -4.54
C PHE A 229 -9.14 2.31 -3.62
N PHE A 230 -8.62 1.75 -2.55
CA PHE A 230 -9.42 1.03 -1.56
C PHE A 230 -8.97 1.35 -0.15
N TYR A 231 -9.93 1.37 0.78
CA TYR A 231 -9.67 1.76 2.16
C TYR A 231 -10.54 0.98 3.13
N GLN A 232 -9.99 0.71 4.32
CA GLN A 232 -10.68 0.04 5.40
C GLN A 232 -11.72 0.99 5.98
N ARG A 233 -12.97 0.54 6.11
CA ARG A 233 -14.03 1.36 6.70
C ARG A 233 -13.61 1.83 8.10
N PRO A 234 -13.73 3.13 8.44
CA PRO A 234 -13.40 3.59 9.78
C PRO A 234 -14.19 2.85 10.85
N GLY A 235 -13.56 2.59 11.99
CA GLY A 235 -14.11 1.81 13.09
C GLY A 235 -13.88 0.30 13.00
N GLN A 236 -13.47 -0.20 11.82
CA GLN A 236 -12.94 -1.56 11.72
C GLN A 236 -11.69 -1.69 12.62
N ASP A 237 -11.57 -2.82 13.31
CA ASP A 237 -10.54 -3.05 14.33
C ASP A 237 -10.42 -1.93 15.37
N THR A 238 -11.51 -1.22 15.64
CA THR A 238 -11.57 -0.04 16.54
C THR A 238 -10.66 1.13 16.13
N THR A 239 -10.33 1.23 14.85
CA THR A 239 -9.54 2.32 14.27
C THR A 239 -10.46 3.42 13.72
N TYR A 240 -10.81 4.39 14.58
CA TYR A 240 -11.77 5.45 14.23
C TYR A 240 -11.12 6.72 13.69
N TYR A 241 -9.82 6.90 13.93
CA TYR A 241 -9.08 8.11 13.56
C TYR A 241 -8.01 7.90 12.49
N VAL A 242 -7.86 6.65 12.03
CA VAL A 242 -6.92 6.24 10.99
C VAL A 242 -7.52 5.10 10.20
N SER A 243 -7.25 5.05 8.90
CA SER A 243 -7.67 3.95 8.03
C SER A 243 -6.47 3.37 7.29
N LEU A 244 -6.46 2.04 7.13
CA LEU A 244 -5.61 1.36 6.15
C LEU A 244 -6.16 1.60 4.75
N ALA A 245 -5.28 1.90 3.81
CA ALA A 245 -5.64 1.99 2.41
C ALA A 245 -4.58 1.36 1.52
N GLY A 246 -4.98 1.09 0.28
CA GLY A 246 -4.07 0.76 -0.78
C GLY A 246 -4.56 1.29 -2.11
N PHE A 247 -3.70 1.18 -3.10
CA PHE A 247 -4.10 1.42 -4.47
C PHE A 247 -3.41 0.44 -5.42
N VAL A 248 -4.06 0.21 -6.55
CA VAL A 248 -3.52 -0.43 -7.75
C VAL A 248 -3.60 0.60 -8.86
N ARG A 249 -2.53 0.75 -9.65
CA ARG A 249 -2.56 1.50 -10.90
C ARG A 249 -1.84 0.71 -11.96
N ASN A 250 -2.49 0.43 -13.07
CA ASN A 250 -1.92 -0.27 -14.20
C ASN A 250 -2.02 0.64 -15.42
N ILE A 251 -0.88 0.97 -16.01
CA ILE A 251 -0.77 1.70 -17.27
C ILE A 251 -0.24 0.70 -18.28
N VAL A 252 -1.05 0.30 -19.26
CA VAL A 252 -0.72 -0.77 -20.22
C VAL A 252 -0.93 -0.33 -21.65
N ASP A 253 -0.04 -0.74 -22.54
CA ASP A 253 -0.25 -0.65 -23.99
C ASP A 253 -1.15 -1.78 -24.51
N ALA A 254 -1.49 -1.74 -25.79
CA ALA A 254 -2.33 -2.76 -26.44
C ALA A 254 -1.70 -4.17 -26.46
N GLN A 255 -0.40 -4.28 -26.15
CA GLN A 255 0.34 -5.53 -26.09
C GLN A 255 0.50 -6.04 -24.65
N GLY A 256 -0.02 -5.32 -23.66
CA GLY A 256 0.02 -5.69 -22.24
C GLY A 256 1.32 -5.32 -21.53
N PHE A 257 2.19 -4.52 -22.16
CA PHE A 257 3.40 -3.99 -21.52
C PHE A 257 3.13 -2.61 -20.92
N GLY A 258 3.83 -2.28 -19.84
CA GLY A 258 3.68 -0.96 -19.23
C GLY A 258 4.12 -0.90 -17.78
N THR A 259 3.45 -0.06 -16.99
CA THR A 259 3.81 0.21 -15.59
C THR A 259 2.72 -0.28 -14.65
N PHE A 260 3.11 -1.10 -13.68
CA PHE A 260 2.23 -1.69 -12.67
C PHE A 260 2.63 -1.18 -11.29
N GLY A 261 1.83 -0.27 -10.76
CA GLY A 261 2.02 0.32 -9.44
C GLY A 261 1.16 -0.35 -8.38
N ARG A 262 1.73 -0.58 -7.20
CA ARG A 262 0.98 -0.92 -5.99
C ARG A 262 1.41 0.01 -4.86
N GLY A 263 0.46 0.32 -3.99
CA GLY A 263 0.70 1.12 -2.81
C GLY A 263 -0.14 0.65 -1.64
N VAL A 264 0.43 0.78 -0.45
CA VAL A 264 -0.28 0.67 0.82
C VAL A 264 0.06 1.86 1.68
N MET A 265 -0.91 2.35 2.44
CA MET A 265 -0.76 3.56 3.23
C MET A 265 -1.72 3.60 4.40
N VAL A 266 -1.47 4.53 5.31
CA VAL A 266 -2.44 5.02 6.29
C VAL A 266 -2.72 6.50 6.06
N PHE A 267 -3.94 6.91 6.39
CA PHE A 267 -4.36 8.31 6.42
C PHE A 267 -5.42 8.51 7.51
N GLY A 268 -5.45 9.70 8.10
CA GLY A 268 -6.39 10.02 9.18
C GLY A 268 -5.95 11.20 10.04
N ASP A 269 -6.70 11.43 11.12
CA ASP A 269 -6.50 12.57 12.02
C ASP A 269 -5.31 12.33 12.96
N GLN A 270 -4.15 12.87 12.62
CA GLN A 270 -2.95 12.76 13.45
C GLN A 270 -3.14 13.43 14.82
N THR A 271 -2.64 12.77 15.86
CA THR A 271 -2.64 13.29 17.23
C THR A 271 -1.72 14.50 17.34
N SER A 272 -2.21 15.59 17.93
CA SER A 272 -1.35 16.72 18.26
C SER A 272 -0.27 16.32 19.26
N ARG A 273 0.97 16.77 19.07
CA ARG A 273 2.12 16.35 19.90
C ARG A 273 1.87 16.49 21.42
N GLY A 274 1.16 17.54 21.85
CA GLY A 274 0.84 17.76 23.27
C GLY A 274 -0.12 16.72 23.88
N GLN A 275 -0.81 15.94 23.05
CA GLN A 275 -1.72 14.87 23.47
C GLN A 275 -1.06 13.48 23.44
N ILE A 276 0.16 13.36 22.90
CA ILE A 276 0.87 12.07 22.88
C ILE A 276 1.43 11.82 24.30
N PRO A 277 1.18 10.64 24.91
CA PRO A 277 1.69 10.32 26.24
C PRO A 277 3.21 10.50 26.35
N ALA A 278 3.66 11.16 27.41
CA ALA A 278 5.09 11.34 27.70
C ALA A 278 5.70 10.18 28.51
N SER A 279 4.87 9.31 29.09
CA SER A 279 5.29 8.22 29.96
C SER A 279 4.29 7.07 29.95
N GLY A 280 4.71 5.92 30.47
CA GLY A 280 3.90 4.71 30.56
C GLY A 280 4.05 3.83 29.33
N THR A 281 3.17 2.84 29.22
CA THR A 281 3.16 1.88 28.11
C THR A 281 1.81 1.87 27.41
N GLY A 282 1.80 1.41 26.16
CA GLY A 282 0.57 1.19 25.42
C GLY A 282 0.73 0.06 24.42
N THR A 283 -0.23 -0.84 24.38
CA THR A 283 -0.34 -1.87 23.34
C THR A 283 -1.48 -1.50 22.41
N TYR A 284 -1.20 -1.49 21.13
CA TYR A 284 -2.13 -1.17 20.07
C TYR A 284 -2.30 -2.38 19.17
N THR A 285 -3.53 -2.71 18.78
CA THR A 285 -3.80 -3.83 17.87
C THR A 285 -4.71 -3.39 16.75
N GLY A 286 -4.46 -3.81 15.52
CA GLY A 286 -5.33 -3.50 14.39
C GLY A 286 -4.95 -4.26 13.13
N GLY A 287 -5.20 -3.66 11.97
CA GLY A 287 -4.97 -4.31 10.68
C GLY A 287 -3.52 -4.23 10.22
N PHE A 288 -3.19 -5.12 9.29
CA PHE A 288 -1.98 -5.09 8.49
C PHE A 288 -2.32 -5.40 7.03
N LEU A 289 -1.77 -4.62 6.11
CA LEU A 289 -1.90 -4.82 4.68
C LEU A 289 -0.52 -4.60 4.02
N ALA A 290 -0.12 -5.47 3.12
CA ALA A 290 1.08 -5.29 2.34
C ALA A 290 0.94 -5.81 0.91
N SER A 291 1.74 -5.27 0.01
CA SER A 291 2.02 -5.84 -1.30
C SER A 291 3.48 -6.29 -1.34
N MET A 292 3.70 -7.49 -1.86
CA MET A 292 5.04 -8.04 -2.06
C MET A 292 5.28 -8.32 -3.53
N VAL A 293 6.50 -8.05 -3.98
CA VAL A 293 7.01 -8.58 -5.25
C VAL A 293 7.86 -9.80 -4.96
N GLY A 294 7.62 -10.88 -5.71
CA GLY A 294 8.41 -12.10 -5.65
C GLY A 294 8.94 -12.51 -7.02
N ASN A 295 10.01 -13.30 -7.01
CA ASN A 295 10.56 -13.98 -8.19
C ASN A 295 10.68 -15.49 -7.88
N THR A 296 10.30 -16.34 -8.83
CA THR A 296 10.03 -17.78 -8.61
C THR A 296 11.27 -18.68 -8.54
N THR A 297 12.49 -18.31 -8.99
CA THR A 297 13.79 -18.95 -8.62
C THR A 297 15.00 -18.45 -9.42
N SER A 298 16.17 -18.66 -8.79
CA SER A 298 17.61 -18.53 -9.13
C SER A 298 18.03 -17.96 -10.48
N ASP A 299 19.18 -17.28 -10.43
CA ASP A 299 19.96 -16.65 -11.52
C ASP A 299 20.25 -17.51 -12.78
N ALA A 300 19.71 -18.73 -12.87
CA ALA A 300 19.93 -19.67 -13.96
C ALA A 300 18.75 -19.81 -14.95
N ALA A 301 17.56 -19.26 -14.67
CA ALA A 301 16.39 -19.45 -15.54
C ALA A 301 16.00 -18.18 -16.31
N THR A 302 16.11 -18.21 -17.64
CA THR A 302 15.85 -17.10 -18.57
C THR A 302 14.36 -16.79 -18.81
N THR A 303 13.43 -17.32 -18.00
CA THR A 303 11.99 -17.30 -18.30
C THR A 303 11.07 -17.08 -17.09
N ASN A 304 11.59 -16.67 -15.93
CA ASN A 304 10.77 -16.57 -14.72
C ASN A 304 10.34 -15.13 -14.42
N PRO A 305 9.02 -14.85 -14.39
CA PRO A 305 8.54 -13.49 -14.24
C PRO A 305 8.39 -13.05 -12.78
N ASN A 306 8.53 -11.74 -12.56
CA ASN A 306 8.14 -11.09 -11.31
C ASN A 306 6.62 -11.12 -11.16
N TYR A 307 6.14 -11.34 -9.94
CA TYR A 307 4.71 -11.38 -9.63
C TYR A 307 4.40 -10.59 -8.36
N PHE A 308 3.19 -10.06 -8.28
CA PHE A 308 2.67 -9.41 -7.09
C PHE A 308 1.86 -10.39 -6.26
N GLN A 309 1.99 -10.31 -4.94
CA GLN A 309 1.11 -10.97 -3.98
C GLN A 309 0.73 -9.98 -2.89
N TRP A 310 -0.53 -10.02 -2.48
CA TRP A 310 -1.00 -9.26 -1.33
C TRP A 310 -0.85 -10.07 -0.05
N ILE A 311 -0.63 -9.38 1.06
CA ILE A 311 -0.62 -9.95 2.41
C ILE A 311 -1.60 -9.15 3.24
N ALA A 312 -2.58 -9.81 3.85
CA ALA A 312 -3.55 -9.15 4.71
C ALA A 312 -3.63 -9.87 6.05
N GLY A 313 -3.73 -9.11 7.15
CA GLY A 313 -3.86 -9.67 8.48
C GLY A 313 -3.88 -8.61 9.56
N SER A 314 -3.12 -8.85 10.63
CA SER A 314 -3.19 -8.06 11.85
C SER A 314 -1.83 -7.51 12.26
N SER A 315 -1.86 -6.40 12.99
CA SER A 315 -0.69 -5.81 13.60
C SER A 315 -0.87 -5.65 15.11
N ARG A 316 0.27 -5.64 15.81
CA ARG A 316 0.38 -5.22 17.20
C ARG A 316 1.58 -4.28 17.34
N VAL A 317 1.37 -3.15 17.97
CA VAL A 317 2.41 -2.17 18.30
C VAL A 317 2.50 -2.05 19.82
N ASP A 318 3.64 -2.39 20.39
CA ASP A 318 3.91 -2.15 21.81
C ASP A 318 4.82 -0.95 21.93
N LEU A 319 4.38 0.03 22.71
CA LEU A 319 5.10 1.28 22.95
C LEU A 319 5.40 1.43 24.44
N ASP A 320 6.64 1.81 24.74
CA ASP A 320 7.05 2.27 26.07
C ASP A 320 7.51 3.71 25.93
N PHE A 321 6.65 4.65 26.33
CA PHE A 321 6.91 6.08 26.26
C PHE A 321 7.98 6.52 27.25
N SER A 322 8.10 5.82 28.38
CA SER A 322 9.13 6.11 29.39
C SER A 322 10.53 5.68 28.90
N ARG A 323 10.63 4.54 28.22
CA ARG A 323 11.89 4.04 27.65
C ARG A 323 12.14 4.51 26.22
N GLN A 324 11.15 5.15 25.60
CA GLN A 324 11.16 5.56 24.20
C GLN A 324 11.43 4.39 23.24
N THR A 325 10.89 3.21 23.52
CA THR A 325 11.07 2.01 22.70
C THR A 325 9.76 1.58 22.05
N MET A 326 9.86 0.96 20.88
CA MET A 326 8.73 0.35 20.17
C MET A 326 9.04 -1.10 19.75
N ASN A 327 8.02 -1.95 19.71
CA ASN A 327 8.03 -3.22 18.99
C ASN A 327 6.80 -3.30 18.06
N LEU A 328 7.01 -3.71 16.82
CA LEU A 328 5.97 -3.96 15.84
C LEU A 328 5.94 -5.45 15.56
N PHE A 329 4.76 -6.04 15.63
CA PHE A 329 4.46 -7.40 15.21
C PHE A 329 3.42 -7.34 14.11
N VAL A 330 3.67 -8.00 13.00
CA VAL A 330 2.69 -8.14 11.92
C VAL A 330 2.56 -9.60 11.54
N THR A 331 1.34 -10.01 11.26
CA THR A 331 1.01 -11.33 10.71
C THR A 331 0.00 -11.17 9.59
N GLY A 332 0.06 -12.03 8.59
CA GLY A 332 -0.96 -12.04 7.54
C GLY A 332 -0.93 -13.27 6.66
N THR A 333 -2.02 -13.44 5.92
CA THR A 333 -2.19 -14.51 4.95
C THR A 333 -1.81 -14.00 3.57
N ILE A 334 -1.00 -14.78 2.86
CA ILE A 334 -0.58 -14.48 1.49
C ILE A 334 -1.71 -14.80 0.51
N GLY A 335 -2.07 -13.83 -0.31
CA GLY A 335 -3.04 -13.95 -1.39
C GLY A 335 -2.46 -14.57 -2.67
N ALA A 336 -3.35 -14.75 -3.64
CA ALA A 336 -2.98 -15.27 -4.96
C ALA A 336 -1.94 -14.37 -5.65
N ALA A 337 -0.99 -14.99 -6.34
CA ALA A 337 -0.02 -14.29 -7.15
C ALA A 337 -0.62 -13.83 -8.48
N ASN A 338 -0.34 -12.59 -8.87
CA ASN A 338 -0.77 -12.01 -10.14
C ASN A 338 0.41 -11.43 -10.93
N MET A 339 0.38 -11.65 -12.23
CA MET A 339 1.32 -11.10 -13.21
C MET A 339 0.53 -10.68 -14.45
N ASN A 340 0.62 -9.40 -14.83
CA ASN A 340 0.02 -8.84 -16.05
C ASN A 340 -1.45 -9.26 -16.26
N GLY A 341 -2.25 -9.30 -15.19
CA GLY A 341 -3.66 -9.69 -15.23
C GLY A 341 -3.92 -11.18 -15.03
N TYR A 342 -2.89 -12.03 -15.08
CA TYR A 342 -3.01 -13.48 -14.94
C TYR A 342 -2.64 -13.96 -13.54
N GLN A 343 -3.40 -14.91 -13.02
CA GLN A 343 -3.05 -15.60 -11.79
C GLN A 343 -1.91 -16.59 -12.05
N VAL A 344 -0.87 -16.55 -11.22
CA VAL A 344 0.25 -17.49 -11.27
C VAL A 344 -0.09 -18.73 -10.42
N PRO A 345 0.06 -19.96 -10.95
CA PRO A 345 -0.24 -21.18 -10.21
C PRO A 345 0.66 -21.35 -8.97
N ASP A 346 0.08 -21.81 -7.86
CA ASP A 346 0.81 -22.04 -6.59
C ASP A 346 2.02 -22.97 -6.73
N SER A 347 1.97 -23.94 -7.67
CA SER A 347 3.07 -24.86 -7.95
C SER A 347 4.34 -24.18 -8.49
N LYS A 348 4.24 -22.90 -8.87
CA LYS A 348 5.36 -22.07 -9.33
C LYS A 348 5.86 -21.10 -8.27
N LEU A 349 5.18 -20.97 -7.12
CA LEU A 349 5.46 -19.93 -6.14
C LEU A 349 6.41 -20.42 -5.04
N THR A 350 7.36 -19.57 -4.68
CA THR A 350 8.17 -19.73 -3.45
C THR A 350 7.29 -19.69 -2.20
N TYR A 351 6.28 -18.81 -2.22
CA TYR A 351 5.32 -18.59 -1.14
C TYR A 351 3.90 -18.78 -1.68
N PRO A 352 3.38 -20.02 -1.65
CA PRO A 352 2.04 -20.32 -2.14
C PRO A 352 0.95 -19.51 -1.45
N THR A 353 -0.18 -19.35 -2.12
CA THR A 353 -1.41 -18.78 -1.54
C THR A 353 -1.75 -19.49 -0.21
N ASN A 354 -2.28 -18.73 0.75
CA ASN A 354 -2.58 -19.17 2.12
C ASN A 354 -1.38 -19.46 3.02
N SER A 355 -0.14 -19.23 2.57
CA SER A 355 1.02 -19.21 3.47
C SER A 355 0.89 -18.05 4.47
N THR A 356 1.47 -18.22 5.67
CA THR A 356 1.47 -17.18 6.70
C THR A 356 2.75 -16.36 6.65
N PHE A 357 2.62 -15.04 6.61
CA PHE A 357 3.71 -14.11 6.82
C PHE A 357 3.75 -13.69 8.30
N GLU A 358 4.96 -13.62 8.87
CA GLU A 358 5.19 -13.06 10.19
C GLU A 358 6.46 -12.20 10.20
N ALA A 359 6.36 -11.01 10.79
CA ALA A 359 7.53 -10.19 11.06
C ALA A 359 7.44 -9.50 12.42
N LYS A 360 8.61 -9.34 13.04
CA LYS A 360 8.82 -8.52 14.22
C LYS A 360 9.97 -7.57 13.97
N GLY A 361 9.73 -6.29 14.19
CA GLY A 361 10.76 -5.26 14.23
C GLY A 361 10.73 -4.46 15.52
N SER A 362 11.84 -3.79 15.80
CA SER A 362 12.04 -2.99 17.01
C SER A 362 12.57 -1.61 16.64
N GLY A 363 12.40 -0.65 17.55
CA GLY A 363 12.77 0.74 17.27
C GLY A 363 12.58 1.68 18.45
N THR A 364 12.50 2.97 18.15
CA THR A 364 12.41 4.04 19.14
C THR A 364 11.29 5.03 18.85
N ILE A 365 10.87 5.74 19.89
CA ILE A 365 9.93 6.85 19.81
C ILE A 365 10.72 8.17 19.82
N ASP A 366 10.60 8.99 18.78
CA ASP A 366 11.21 10.32 18.71
C ASP A 366 10.21 11.35 18.13
N LEU A 367 9.42 11.95 19.03
CA LEU A 367 8.41 12.94 18.64
C LEU A 367 9.01 14.24 18.09
N LEU A 368 10.31 14.49 18.30
CA LEU A 368 10.99 15.69 17.80
C LEU A 368 11.56 15.48 16.41
N ARG A 369 12.29 14.39 16.17
CA ARG A 369 12.95 14.15 14.89
C ARG A 369 12.06 13.41 13.92
N SER A 370 11.45 12.30 14.32
CA SER A 370 10.60 11.49 13.44
C SER A 370 9.13 11.88 13.48
N GLY A 371 8.67 12.57 14.53
CA GLY A 371 7.24 12.92 14.68
C GLY A 371 6.36 11.73 15.07
N GLY A 372 6.99 10.66 15.58
CA GLY A 372 6.32 9.42 15.91
C GLY A 372 7.33 8.38 16.40
N PHE A 373 7.30 7.20 15.82
CA PHE A 373 8.24 6.11 16.09
C PHE A 373 8.81 5.55 14.80
N THR A 374 10.05 5.06 14.89
CA THR A 374 10.81 4.52 13.76
C THR A 374 11.53 3.26 14.20
N GLY A 375 11.71 2.28 13.30
CA GLY A 375 12.35 1.02 13.64
C GLY A 375 12.94 0.28 12.45
N SER A 376 13.47 -0.91 12.74
CA SER A 376 14.03 -1.82 11.75
C SER A 376 13.64 -3.28 12.05
N PHE A 377 13.74 -4.12 11.03
CA PHE A 377 13.61 -5.57 11.13
C PHE A 377 14.97 -6.28 11.27
N ALA A 378 16.08 -5.53 11.17
CA ALA A 378 17.41 -6.05 11.49
C ALA A 378 17.67 -6.01 13.01
N GLY A 379 18.59 -6.85 13.48
CA GLY A 379 19.03 -6.86 14.88
C GLY A 379 18.50 -8.04 15.71
N GLU A 380 19.01 -8.14 16.92
CA GLU A 380 18.73 -9.26 17.83
C GLU A 380 17.25 -9.31 18.22
N GLY A 381 16.67 -10.52 18.17
CA GLY A 381 15.29 -10.76 18.53
C GLY A 381 14.25 -10.25 17.52
N ASN A 382 14.68 -9.67 16.39
CA ASN A 382 13.82 -9.35 15.24
C ASN A 382 13.81 -10.51 14.24
N TYR A 383 12.74 -10.63 13.47
CA TYR A 383 12.63 -11.68 12.46
C TYR A 383 11.65 -11.30 11.35
N VAL A 384 11.86 -11.91 10.19
CA VAL A 384 10.92 -11.91 9.06
C VAL A 384 10.87 -13.32 8.51
N ARG A 385 9.68 -13.92 8.42
CA ARG A 385 9.54 -15.30 7.97
C ARG A 385 8.20 -15.58 7.30
N PHE A 386 8.20 -16.62 6.49
CA PHE A 386 7.01 -17.23 5.91
C PHE A 386 6.86 -18.64 6.45
N LEU A 387 5.67 -18.98 6.93
CA LEU A 387 5.28 -20.33 7.31
C LEU A 387 4.48 -20.90 6.14
N THR A 388 5.05 -21.91 5.49
CA THR A 388 4.44 -22.60 4.35
C THR A 388 4.17 -24.05 4.73
N ALA A 389 3.39 -24.77 3.91
CA ALA A 389 3.24 -26.22 4.06
C ALA A 389 4.60 -26.96 3.97
N SER A 390 5.59 -26.37 3.28
CA SER A 390 6.95 -26.90 3.15
C SER A 390 7.89 -26.56 4.32
N GLY A 391 7.41 -25.81 5.32
CA GLY A 391 8.19 -25.36 6.46
C GLY A 391 8.39 -23.84 6.53
N VAL A 392 9.28 -23.41 7.43
CA VAL A 392 9.58 -22.00 7.70
C VAL A 392 10.68 -21.50 6.76
N LYS A 393 10.44 -20.37 6.08
CA LYS A 393 11.41 -19.66 5.25
C LYS A 393 11.71 -18.30 5.87
N THR A 394 12.91 -18.12 6.42
CA THR A 394 13.35 -16.85 7.02
C THR A 394 13.95 -15.93 5.95
N ILE A 395 13.65 -14.64 6.03
CA ILE A 395 14.24 -13.61 5.18
C ILE A 395 15.41 -12.95 5.92
N ASN A 396 16.58 -12.92 5.28
CA ASN A 396 17.70 -12.17 5.80
C ASN A 396 17.61 -10.71 5.35
N VAL A 397 17.53 -9.79 6.32
CA VAL A 397 17.40 -8.34 6.10
C VAL A 397 18.65 -7.56 6.51
N SER A 398 19.68 -8.20 7.09
CA SER A 398 20.84 -7.51 7.66
C SER A 398 21.89 -7.08 6.63
N GLY A 399 21.81 -7.57 5.39
CA GLY A 399 22.76 -7.27 4.31
C GLY A 399 22.48 -6.01 3.50
N ILE A 400 21.38 -5.28 3.76
CA ILE A 400 20.95 -4.13 2.95
C ILE A 400 21.03 -2.87 3.82
N THR A 401 22.04 -2.02 3.56
CA THR A 401 22.29 -0.79 4.34
C THR A 401 21.54 0.42 3.77
N GLN A 402 21.11 1.32 4.66
CA GLN A 402 20.50 2.60 4.29
C GLN A 402 21.52 3.47 3.52
N GLY A 403 21.17 3.91 2.31
CA GLY A 403 22.03 4.77 1.49
C GLY A 403 22.85 4.06 0.40
N SER A 404 22.68 2.75 0.19
CA SER A 404 23.08 2.13 -1.09
C SER A 404 22.15 2.59 -2.22
N SER A 405 22.61 2.56 -3.47
CA SER A 405 21.76 2.83 -4.64
C SER A 405 20.60 1.82 -4.79
N ALA A 406 20.71 0.67 -4.12
CA ALA A 406 19.57 -0.20 -3.85
C ALA A 406 18.66 0.44 -2.80
N ALA A 407 17.40 0.70 -3.20
CA ALA A 407 16.19 0.57 -2.38
C ALA A 407 16.45 0.49 -0.87
N GLY A 408 16.22 1.58 -0.14
CA GLY A 408 16.59 1.76 1.27
C GLY A 408 16.32 0.57 2.19
N ALA A 409 17.09 0.47 3.28
CA ALA A 409 17.03 -0.61 4.26
C ALA A 409 15.63 -0.88 4.80
N SER A 410 15.43 -2.12 5.27
CA SER A 410 14.19 -2.52 5.95
C SER A 410 13.86 -1.60 7.12
N SER A 411 12.71 -0.92 7.05
CA SER A 411 12.34 0.19 7.92
C SER A 411 10.88 0.08 8.41
N ILE A 412 10.62 0.75 9.53
CA ILE A 412 9.31 0.98 10.11
C ILE A 412 9.19 2.48 10.37
N ASP A 413 8.09 3.07 9.95
CA ASP A 413 7.76 4.47 10.21
C ASP A 413 6.30 4.57 10.64
N GLY A 414 6.02 5.18 11.79
CA GLY A 414 4.64 5.30 12.28
C GLY A 414 4.42 6.48 13.21
N THR A 415 3.15 6.83 13.38
CA THR A 415 2.70 7.95 14.22
C THR A 415 1.36 7.64 14.90
N PHE A 416 0.83 8.63 15.60
CA PHE A 416 -0.33 8.56 16.46
C PHE A 416 -1.53 9.29 15.84
N PHE A 417 -2.72 8.76 16.08
CA PHE A 417 -3.97 9.27 15.53
C PHE A 417 -5.06 9.39 16.59
N GLY A 418 -5.92 10.39 16.43
CA GLY A 418 -7.02 10.69 17.32
C GLY A 418 -6.60 11.43 18.61
N PRO A 419 -7.58 11.77 19.47
CA PRO A 419 -7.31 12.35 20.76
C PRO A 419 -6.46 11.40 21.61
N ASP A 420 -5.52 11.95 22.38
CA ASP A 420 -4.69 11.22 23.35
C ASP A 420 -4.01 9.95 22.83
N ALA A 421 -3.70 9.95 21.53
CA ALA A 421 -3.09 8.84 20.82
C ALA A 421 -3.88 7.52 20.97
N VAL A 422 -5.22 7.56 20.86
CA VAL A 422 -6.06 6.35 20.92
C VAL A 422 -5.82 5.36 19.78
N ASN A 423 -5.32 5.84 18.64
CA ASN A 423 -4.89 5.00 17.52
C ASN A 423 -3.43 5.25 17.15
N VAL A 424 -2.82 4.27 16.48
CA VAL A 424 -1.53 4.37 15.80
C VAL A 424 -1.67 3.90 14.35
N GLY A 425 -0.77 4.34 13.50
CA GLY A 425 -0.66 3.86 12.14
C GLY A 425 0.67 4.21 11.51
N GLY A 426 1.06 3.45 10.50
CA GLY A 426 2.34 3.65 9.85
C GLY A 426 2.52 2.77 8.62
N ASN A 427 3.71 2.86 8.06
CA ASN A 427 4.17 2.00 6.97
C ASN A 427 5.41 1.21 7.39
N LEU A 428 5.71 0.21 6.59
CA LEU A 428 6.95 -0.54 6.67
C LEU A 428 7.45 -0.88 5.28
N ARG A 429 8.76 -1.08 5.18
CA ARG A 429 9.38 -1.75 4.05
C ARG A 429 10.26 -2.86 4.57
N ILE A 430 10.17 -4.02 3.94
CA ILE A 430 11.09 -5.14 4.20
C ILE A 430 11.75 -5.49 2.89
N VAL A 431 13.04 -5.17 2.79
CA VAL A 431 13.91 -5.60 1.70
C VAL A 431 14.87 -6.63 2.26
N GLY A 432 14.93 -7.79 1.63
CA GLY A 432 15.86 -8.83 2.01
C GLY A 432 15.92 -9.94 0.97
N GLY A 433 16.51 -11.06 1.38
CA GLY A 433 16.55 -12.23 0.53
C GLY A 433 16.93 -13.51 1.24
N THR A 434 16.80 -14.60 0.51
CA THR A 434 17.59 -15.82 0.69
C THR A 434 18.78 -15.77 -0.28
N PRO A 435 19.80 -16.63 -0.18
CA PRO A 435 20.97 -16.58 -1.07
C PRO A 435 20.68 -16.47 -2.58
N ASP A 436 19.49 -16.90 -3.04
CA ASP A 436 19.12 -16.95 -4.45
C ASP A 436 17.85 -16.15 -4.82
N GLN A 437 17.27 -15.38 -3.88
CA GLN A 437 16.00 -14.68 -4.10
C GLN A 437 15.92 -13.36 -3.37
N ARG A 438 15.44 -12.32 -4.06
CA ARG A 438 15.08 -11.03 -3.46
C ARG A 438 13.59 -11.00 -3.14
N VAL A 439 13.27 -10.52 -1.94
CA VAL A 439 11.91 -10.25 -1.50
C VAL A 439 11.85 -8.78 -1.09
N ASP A 440 10.86 -8.06 -1.61
CA ASP A 440 10.58 -6.67 -1.22
C ASP A 440 9.08 -6.53 -0.91
N ILE A 441 8.80 -6.14 0.32
CA ILE A 441 7.45 -6.06 0.90
C ILE A 441 7.21 -4.62 1.33
N HIS A 442 6.11 -4.07 0.83
CA HIS A 442 5.63 -2.72 1.15
C HIS A 442 4.36 -2.87 1.97
N GLY A 443 4.40 -2.43 3.22
CA GLY A 443 3.34 -2.66 4.20
C GLY A 443 2.81 -1.37 4.82
N ALA A 444 1.57 -1.44 5.30
CA ALA A 444 0.93 -0.46 6.16
C ALA A 444 0.23 -1.18 7.31
N PHE A 445 0.19 -0.54 8.48
CA PHE A 445 -0.44 -1.09 9.67
C PHE A 445 -1.19 0.00 10.44
N THR A 446 -2.25 -0.41 11.15
CA THR A 446 -3.00 0.43 12.08
C THR A 446 -3.19 -0.29 13.41
N GLY A 447 -3.43 0.45 14.48
CA GLY A 447 -3.73 -0.14 15.78
C GLY A 447 -4.59 0.76 16.66
N ALA A 448 -5.49 0.14 17.42
CA ALA A 448 -6.23 0.79 18.49
C ALA A 448 -5.69 0.38 19.85
N LYS A 449 -5.60 1.34 20.76
CA LYS A 449 -5.12 1.13 22.13
C LYS A 449 -6.00 0.10 22.85
N ARG A 450 -5.37 -0.83 23.58
CA ARG A 450 -6.03 -1.87 24.38
C ARG A 450 -5.90 -1.62 25.87
#